data_AF-A0A8S3FRI0-F1
#
_entry.id   AF-A0A8S3FRI0-F1
#
_cell.length_a   1.000
_cell.length_b   1.000
_cell.length_c   1.000
_cell.angle_alpha   90.00
_cell.angle_beta   90.00
_cell.angle_gamma   90.00
#
_symmetry.space_group_name_H-M   'P 1'
#
loop_
_entity.id
_entity.type
_entity.pdbx_description
1 polymer ?
#
loop_
_entity_poly.entity_id
_entity_poly.type
_entity_poly.pdbx_seq_one_letter_code
_entity_poly.pdbx_strand_id
1 'polypeptide(L)'
;MDDINFETRVSWKYACSRGVLGTPTFFINGVVISADPTWSLNDWKSVIDPILGSNDKVSTPVKDCPPNEKECTYAPHKTQCCLAGESCIPNVGCRCFNMKNGNKCV
;
A
#
# COMPACT_ATOMS: atom_id res chain seq x y z
N MET A 1 -9.81 -41.63 -17.11
CA MET A 1 -8.55 -42.02 -16.45
C MET A 1 -8.05 -40.76 -15.78
N ASP A 2 -8.55 -40.49 -14.58
CA ASP A 2 -8.17 -39.31 -13.83
C ASP A 2 -6.75 -39.52 -13.33
N ASP A 3 -5.83 -38.91 -14.04
CA ASP A 3 -4.42 -38.93 -13.70
C ASP A 3 -4.24 -38.05 -12.46
N ILE A 4 -4.16 -38.72 -11.31
CA ILE A 4 -3.99 -38.13 -9.98
C ILE A 4 -2.88 -37.06 -9.95
N ASN A 5 -1.93 -37.09 -10.90
CA ASN A 5 -0.80 -36.17 -10.99
C ASN A 5 -0.79 -35.27 -12.23
N PHE A 6 -1.92 -35.09 -12.92
CA PHE A 6 -1.98 -34.25 -14.13
C PHE A 6 -1.47 -32.84 -13.86
N GLU A 7 -1.96 -32.18 -12.81
CA GLU A 7 -1.57 -30.82 -12.43
C GLU A 7 -0.08 -30.74 -12.03
N THR A 8 0.45 -31.72 -11.31
CA THR A 8 1.87 -31.81 -10.96
C THR A 8 2.75 -31.91 -12.21
N ARG A 9 2.32 -32.70 -13.20
CA ARG A 9 3.06 -32.82 -14.46
C ARG A 9 2.98 -31.54 -15.29
N VAL A 10 1.82 -30.90 -15.38
CA VAL A 10 1.64 -29.64 -16.12
C VAL A 10 2.48 -28.55 -15.49
N SER A 11 2.42 -28.39 -14.17
CA SER A 11 3.22 -27.42 -13.41
C SER A 11 4.73 -27.66 -13.55
N TRP A 12 5.21 -28.91 -13.47
CA TRP A 12 6.63 -29.22 -13.69
C TRP A 12 7.09 -28.86 -15.12
N LYS A 13 6.32 -29.23 -16.14
CA LYS A 13 6.63 -28.87 -17.54
C LYS A 13 6.66 -27.36 -17.74
N TYR A 14 5.72 -26.64 -17.14
CA TYR A 14 5.68 -25.18 -17.17
C TYR A 14 6.90 -24.56 -16.47
N ALA A 15 7.31 -25.09 -15.32
CA ALA A 15 8.51 -24.62 -14.63
C ALA A 15 9.77 -24.86 -15.48
N CYS A 16 9.94 -26.05 -16.06
CA CYS A 16 11.07 -26.34 -16.94
C CYS A 16 11.10 -25.45 -18.20
N SER A 17 9.95 -25.12 -18.78
CA SER A 17 9.91 -24.19 -19.93
C SER A 17 10.32 -22.76 -19.56
N ARG A 18 10.31 -22.42 -18.27
CA ARG A 18 10.80 -21.16 -17.69
C ARG A 18 12.24 -21.26 -17.16
N GLY A 19 12.95 -22.36 -17.44
CA GLY A 19 14.35 -22.56 -17.05
C GLY A 19 14.57 -23.07 -15.63
N VAL A 20 13.52 -23.54 -14.94
CA VAL A 20 13.67 -24.16 -13.61
C VAL A 20 14.34 -25.53 -13.75
N LEU A 21 15.50 -25.69 -13.12
CA LEU A 21 16.27 -26.95 -13.09
C LEU A 21 16.26 -27.62 -11.71
N GLY A 22 15.81 -26.92 -10.68
CA GLY A 22 15.81 -27.40 -9.30
C GLY A 22 15.14 -26.42 -8.35
N THR A 23 15.11 -26.78 -7.07
CA THR A 23 14.52 -25.97 -6.01
C THR A 23 15.57 -25.58 -4.96
N PRO A 24 15.42 -24.41 -4.32
CA PRO A 24 14.45 -23.35 -4.65
C PRO A 24 14.86 -22.55 -5.91
N THR A 25 13.88 -22.10 -6.69
CA THR A 25 14.05 -21.10 -7.75
C THR A 25 12.95 -20.05 -7.60
N PHE A 26 13.30 -18.77 -7.61
CA PHE A 26 12.36 -17.67 -7.33
C PHE A 26 12.15 -16.78 -8.54
N PHE A 27 10.91 -16.29 -8.70
CA PHE A 27 10.53 -15.34 -9.74
C PHE A 27 9.71 -14.21 -9.12
N ILE A 28 9.95 -12.97 -9.56
CA ILE A 28 9.08 -11.81 -9.29
C ILE A 28 8.52 -11.34 -10.64
N ASN A 29 7.20 -11.34 -10.78
CA ASN A 29 6.51 -10.96 -12.03
C ASN A 29 7.06 -11.68 -13.29
N GLY A 30 7.45 -12.95 -13.14
CA GLY A 30 7.99 -13.77 -14.21
C GLY A 30 9.48 -13.56 -14.51
N VAL A 31 10.16 -12.63 -13.84
CA VAL A 31 11.62 -12.42 -13.93
C VAL A 31 12.32 -13.26 -12.87
N VAL A 32 13.34 -14.02 -13.28
CA VAL A 32 14.17 -14.81 -12.36
C VAL A 32 15.02 -13.89 -11.49
N ILE A 33 15.09 -14.18 -10.19
CA ILE A 33 15.93 -13.45 -9.25
C ILE A 33 16.93 -14.40 -8.57
N SER A 34 18.11 -13.90 -8.24
CA SER A 34 19.13 -14.64 -7.49
C SER A 34 18.85 -14.57 -5.98
N ALA A 35 17.70 -15.07 -5.55
CA ALA A 35 17.30 -15.10 -4.15
C ALA A 35 17.78 -16.37 -3.43
N ASP A 36 17.95 -16.27 -2.11
CA ASP A 36 18.34 -17.38 -1.25
C ASP A 36 17.14 -17.84 -0.39
N PRO A 37 16.93 -19.16 -0.19
CA PRO A 37 15.90 -19.65 0.74
C PRO A 37 16.02 -19.12 2.17
N THR A 38 17.19 -18.62 2.60
CA THR A 38 17.39 -18.03 3.92
C THR A 38 17.12 -16.53 3.96
N TRP A 39 16.67 -15.90 2.87
CA TRP A 39 16.33 -14.47 2.84
C TRP A 39 15.32 -14.11 3.92
N SER A 40 15.65 -13.06 4.67
CA SER A 40 14.76 -12.42 5.63
C SER A 40 13.69 -11.58 4.93
N LEU A 41 12.67 -11.15 5.68
CA LEU A 41 11.66 -10.21 5.17
C LEU A 41 12.30 -8.92 4.62
N ASN A 42 13.38 -8.44 5.23
CA ASN A 42 14.04 -7.21 4.79
C ASN A 42 14.77 -7.40 3.45
N ASP A 43 15.34 -8.58 3.20
CA ASP A 43 15.96 -8.91 1.93
C ASP A 43 14.92 -8.92 0.80
N TRP A 44 13.76 -9.53 1.05
CA TRP A 44 12.63 -9.50 0.10
C TRP A 44 12.13 -8.08 -0.18
N LYS A 45 11.97 -7.27 0.86
CA LYS A 45 11.56 -5.86 0.73
C LYS A 45 12.53 -5.06 -0.12
N SER A 46 13.83 -5.29 0.03
CA SER A 46 14.85 -4.57 -0.75
C SER A 46 14.71 -4.73 -2.26
N VAL A 47 14.13 -5.85 -2.71
CA VAL A 47 13.89 -6.14 -4.14
C VAL A 47 12.49 -5.72 -4.57
N ILE A 48 11.48 -5.95 -3.74
CA ILE A 48 10.07 -5.72 -4.10
C ILE A 48 9.68 -4.25 -3.98
N ASP A 49 10.08 -3.57 -2.89
CA ASP A 49 9.63 -2.21 -2.58
C ASP A 49 9.93 -1.20 -3.71
N PRO A 50 11.11 -1.23 -4.37
CA PRO A 50 11.38 -0.34 -5.51
C PRO A 50 10.47 -0.58 -6.73
N ILE A 51 9.94 -1.80 -6.90
CA ILE A 51 9.12 -2.19 -8.06
C ILE A 51 7.66 -1.78 -7.87
N LEU A 52 7.20 -1.65 -6.63
CA LEU A 52 5.84 -1.22 -6.31
C LEU A 52 5.55 0.23 -6.75
N GLY A 53 6.59 0.94 -7.22
CA GLY A 53 6.55 2.35 -7.53
C GLY A 53 6.44 3.17 -6.26
N SER A 54 6.87 4.41 -6.33
CA SER A 54 6.50 5.45 -5.37
C SER A 54 4.98 5.59 -5.33
N ASN A 55 4.30 4.72 -4.59
CA ASN A 55 3.17 5.18 -3.81
C ASN A 55 3.78 6.03 -2.68
N ASP A 56 4.40 7.16 -3.03
CA ASP A 56 4.76 8.26 -2.13
C ASP A 56 3.48 8.99 -1.67
N LYS A 57 2.44 8.19 -1.42
CA LYS A 57 1.58 8.28 -0.26
C LYS A 57 2.02 7.22 0.76
N VAL A 58 3.33 7.03 0.96
CA VAL A 58 3.81 6.80 2.31
C VAL A 58 3.44 8.10 3.00
N SER A 59 2.24 8.08 3.56
CA SER A 59 2.00 8.68 4.83
C SER A 59 3.17 8.25 5.72
N THR A 60 4.23 9.05 5.68
CA THR A 60 4.71 9.61 6.94
C THR A 60 3.45 9.89 7.75
N PRO A 61 3.39 9.55 9.04
CA PRO A 61 2.43 10.23 9.87
C PRO A 61 2.81 11.71 9.76
N VAL A 62 2.23 12.39 8.78
CA VAL A 62 2.13 13.83 8.68
C VAL A 62 1.24 14.12 9.88
N LYS A 63 1.86 14.13 11.07
CA LYS A 63 1.22 14.52 12.32
C LYS A 63 0.83 15.99 12.27
N ASP A 64 1.36 16.71 11.28
CA ASP A 64 1.21 18.13 11.14
C ASP A 64 0.48 18.40 9.83
N CYS A 65 -0.78 18.80 9.93
CA CYS A 65 -1.54 19.28 8.79
C CYS A 65 -0.73 20.32 7.97
N PRO A 66 -0.88 20.38 6.64
CA PRO A 66 -0.16 21.33 5.81
C PRO A 66 -0.42 22.77 6.27
N PRO A 67 0.48 23.72 5.92
CA PRO A 67 0.34 25.11 6.32
C PRO A 67 -1.05 25.66 5.99
N ASN A 68 -1.73 26.26 6.98
CA ASN A 68 -3.11 26.79 6.94
C ASN A 68 -4.25 25.77 7.15
N GLU A 69 -3.94 24.55 7.58
CA GLU A 69 -4.92 23.52 7.89
C GLU A 69 -4.81 23.08 9.37
N LYS A 70 -5.94 22.77 10.03
CA LYS A 70 -5.97 22.40 11.46
C LYS A 70 -6.34 20.93 11.65
N GLU A 71 -5.71 20.27 12.62
CA GLU A 71 -6.00 18.87 12.96
C GLU A 71 -7.37 18.73 13.65
N CYS A 72 -8.18 17.75 13.23
CA CYS A 72 -9.50 17.43 13.77
C CYS A 72 -9.62 15.93 14.07
N THR A 73 -9.62 15.60 15.36
CA THR A 73 -9.91 14.25 15.86
C THR A 73 -11.40 14.09 16.07
N TYR A 74 -12.10 13.49 15.10
CA TYR A 74 -13.57 13.39 15.14
C TYR A 74 -14.06 12.06 15.71
N ALA A 75 -13.20 11.04 15.78
CA ALA A 75 -13.49 9.75 16.38
C ALA A 75 -12.21 9.13 16.96
N PRO A 76 -12.31 8.10 17.84
CA PRO A 76 -11.15 7.37 18.34
C PRO A 76 -10.30 6.84 17.19
N HIS A 77 -9.02 7.23 17.17
CA HIS A 77 -8.05 6.91 16.10
C HIS A 77 -8.42 7.43 14.70
N LYS A 78 -9.32 8.41 14.61
CA LYS A 78 -9.68 9.04 13.34
C LYS A 78 -9.43 10.55 13.40
N THR A 79 -8.41 10.95 12.65
CA THR A 79 -7.98 12.34 12.50
C THR A 79 -8.08 12.74 11.03
N GLN A 80 -8.51 13.97 10.78
CA GLN A 80 -8.43 14.61 9.47
C GLN A 80 -7.97 16.06 9.63
N CYS A 81 -7.50 16.68 8.57
CA CYS A 81 -7.16 18.09 8.55
C CYS A 81 -8.37 18.91 8.04
N CYS A 82 -8.62 20.09 8.62
CA CYS A 82 -9.69 21.01 8.26
C CYS A 82 -9.15 22.29 7.65
N LEU A 83 -9.75 22.72 6.55
CA LEU A 83 -9.45 23.98 5.88
C LEU A 83 -9.88 25.20 6.72
N ALA A 84 -9.34 26.37 6.36
CA ALA A 84 -9.73 27.64 6.97
C ALA A 84 -11.24 27.88 6.81
N GLY A 85 -11.94 28.12 7.93
CA GLY A 85 -13.40 28.33 7.97
C GLY A 85 -14.23 27.08 8.26
N GLU A 86 -13.62 25.89 8.28
CA GLU A 86 -14.29 24.68 8.73
C GLU A 86 -14.23 24.53 10.26
N SER A 87 -15.22 23.86 10.85
CA SER A 87 -15.28 23.50 12.27
C SER A 87 -15.23 21.98 12.43
N CYS A 88 -14.54 21.48 13.46
CA CYS A 88 -14.46 20.06 13.77
C CYS A 88 -15.69 19.64 14.58
N ILE A 89 -16.56 18.82 14.01
CA ILE A 89 -17.76 18.30 14.67
C ILE A 89 -17.52 16.85 15.11
N PRO A 90 -17.70 16.50 16.40
CA PRO A 90 -17.57 15.13 16.90
C PRO A 90 -18.41 14.14 16.08
N ASN A 91 -17.84 12.97 15.74
CA ASN A 91 -18.42 11.92 14.89
C ASN A 91 -18.76 12.33 13.44
N VAL A 92 -18.49 13.57 13.03
CA VAL A 92 -18.86 14.10 11.70
C VAL A 92 -17.63 14.56 10.91
N GLY A 93 -16.62 15.11 11.57
CA GLY A 93 -15.43 15.68 10.92
C GLY A 93 -15.59 17.18 10.63
N CYS A 94 -14.77 17.70 9.72
CA CYS A 94 -14.75 19.10 9.31
C CYS A 94 -16.03 19.48 8.55
N ARG A 95 -16.67 20.58 8.96
CA ARG A 95 -17.85 21.16 8.30
C ARG A 95 -17.72 22.67 8.23
N CYS A 96 -18.06 23.24 7.09
CA CYS A 96 -18.16 24.68 6.92
C CYS A 96 -19.14 25.28 7.92
N PHE A 97 -18.64 26.16 8.79
CA PHE A 97 -19.53 27.02 9.56
C PHE A 97 -19.89 28.18 8.66
N ASN A 98 -21.18 28.33 8.31
CA ASN A 98 -21.66 29.49 7.56
C ASN A 98 -21.41 30.77 8.38
N MET A 99 -20.23 31.37 8.24
CA MET A 99 -20.03 32.75 8.65
C MET A 99 -20.95 33.58 7.76
N LYS A 100 -21.88 34.32 8.37
CA LYS A 100 -22.96 35.07 7.69
C LYS A 100 -22.49 36.15 6.69
N ASN A 101 -21.20 36.23 6.36
CA ASN A 101 -20.59 37.27 5.54
C ASN A 101 -19.82 36.72 4.34
N GLY A 102 -20.41 35.84 3.54
CA GLY A 102 -19.98 35.58 2.15
C GLY A 102 -18.62 34.91 1.92
N ASN A 103 -17.83 34.66 2.95
CA ASN A 103 -16.60 33.88 2.83
C ASN A 103 -16.96 32.39 2.83
N LYS A 104 -17.11 31.83 1.62
CA LYS A 104 -17.17 30.38 1.43
C LYS A 104 -15.89 29.77 2.00
N CYS A 105 -15.99 28.54 2.51
CA CYS A 105 -14.82 27.67 2.59
C CYS A 105 -14.11 27.71 1.23
N VAL A 106 -12.83 28.05 1.24
CA VAL A 106 -12.01 28.23 0.04
C VAL A 106 -11.87 26.91 -0.69
#